data_AF-A0A9P2I709-F1
#
_entry.id   AF-A0A9P2I709-F1
#
_cell.length_a   1.000
_cell.length_b   1.000
_cell.length_c   1.000
_cell.angle_alpha   90.00
_cell.angle_beta   90.00
_cell.angle_gamma   90.00
#
_symmetry.space_group_name_H-M   'P 1'
#
loop_
_entity.id
_entity.type
_entity.pdbx_description
1 polymer ?
#
loop_
_entity_poly.entity_id
_entity_poly.type
_entity_poly.pdbx_seq_one_letter_code
_entity_poly.pdbx_strand_id
1 'polypeptide(L)'
;MMPAYAIYDAIEQQRIDADVINAMREEEEKELSEWFSGAIKPRFIQSAVLTALGSRADEKAVNNAFDVCSIEELVAEFTQKLSDEIARQQQKINDSFRN
;
A
#
# COMPACT_ATOMS: atom_id res chain seq x y z
N MET A 1 47.03 20.77 4.35
CA MET A 1 45.59 21.11 4.51
C MET A 1 44.78 20.27 3.53
N MET A 2 44.31 19.07 3.91
CA MET A 2 43.32 18.27 3.16
C MET A 2 42.46 17.28 4.00
N PRO A 3 42.25 17.43 5.34
CA PRO A 3 41.33 16.54 6.06
C PRO A 3 39.86 16.99 6.01
N ALA A 4 39.57 18.29 5.85
CA ALA A 4 38.21 18.82 5.89
C ALA A 4 37.37 18.44 4.66
N TYR A 5 37.99 18.39 3.48
CA TYR A 5 37.32 17.98 2.24
C TYR A 5 36.99 16.47 2.24
N ALA A 6 37.91 15.63 2.71
CA ALA A 6 37.68 14.19 2.82
C ALA A 6 36.55 13.83 3.81
N ILE A 7 36.39 14.61 4.88
CA ILE A 7 35.27 14.45 5.83
C ILE A 7 33.95 14.89 5.18
N TYR A 8 33.97 16.00 4.44
CA TYR A 8 32.78 16.49 3.74
C TYR A 8 32.32 15.50 2.66
N ASP A 9 33.23 14.98 1.84
CA ASP A 9 32.95 13.97 0.81
C ASP A 9 32.37 12.68 1.43
N ALA A 10 32.89 12.24 2.58
CA ALA A 10 32.37 11.06 3.28
C ALA A 10 30.95 11.26 3.83
N ILE A 11 30.65 12.46 4.35
CA ILE A 11 29.30 12.80 4.83
C ILE A 11 28.32 12.91 3.65
N GLU A 12 28.74 13.51 2.54
CA GLU A 12 27.91 13.63 1.34
C GLU A 12 27.64 12.26 0.71
N GLN A 13 28.63 11.37 0.67
CA GLN A 13 28.44 9.98 0.24
C GLN A 13 27.45 9.22 1.13
N GLN A 14 27.54 9.36 2.46
CA GLN A 14 26.58 8.73 3.38
C GLN A 14 25.15 9.23 3.18
N ARG A 15 24.97 10.51 2.86
CA ARG A 15 23.65 11.07 2.54
C ARG A 15 23.11 10.51 1.24
N ILE A 16 23.93 10.44 0.20
CA ILE A 16 23.56 9.84 -1.09
C ILE A 16 23.15 8.38 -0.90
N ASP A 17 23.94 7.61 -0.14
CA ASP A 17 23.64 6.21 0.14
C ASP A 17 22.31 6.06 0.92
N ALA A 18 22.04 6.95 1.89
CA ALA A 18 20.76 6.97 2.61
C ALA A 18 19.58 7.33 1.70
N ASP A 19 19.74 8.31 0.81
CA ASP A 19 18.71 8.73 -0.14
C ASP A 19 18.41 7.61 -1.15
N VAL A 20 19.42 6.89 -1.61
CA VAL A 20 19.26 5.72 -2.49
C VAL A 20 18.51 4.60 -1.77
N ILE A 21 18.85 4.29 -0.52
CA ILE A 21 18.14 3.27 0.28
C ILE A 21 16.67 3.67 0.48
N ASN A 22 16.39 4.95 0.76
CA ASN A 22 15.02 5.43 0.90
C ASN A 22 14.24 5.32 -0.40
N ALA A 23 14.84 5.70 -1.54
CA ALA A 23 14.20 5.58 -2.85
C ALA A 23 13.88 4.12 -3.21
N MET A 24 14.82 3.19 -2.96
CA MET A 24 14.58 1.76 -3.16
C MET A 24 13.45 1.23 -2.28
N ARG A 25 13.33 1.74 -1.04
CA ARG A 25 12.25 1.38 -0.13
C ARG A 25 10.90 1.89 -0.60
N GLU A 26 10.83 3.13 -1.06
CA GLU A 26 9.59 3.69 -1.62
C GLU A 26 9.15 2.92 -2.86
N GLU A 27 10.09 2.49 -3.70
CA GLU A 27 9.81 1.67 -4.88
C GLU A 27 9.27 0.28 -4.48
N GLU A 28 9.92 -0.41 -3.52
CA GLU A 28 9.45 -1.71 -3.02
C GLU A 28 8.04 -1.62 -2.38
N GLU A 29 7.77 -0.57 -1.58
CA GLU A 29 6.43 -0.32 -1.02
C GLU A 29 5.39 -0.12 -2.12
N LYS A 30 5.73 0.67 -3.14
CA LYS A 30 4.82 0.95 -4.26
C LYS A 30 4.52 -0.30 -5.07
N GLU A 31 5.52 -1.10 -5.42
CA GLU A 31 5.34 -2.36 -6.13
C GLU A 31 4.45 -3.34 -5.35
N LEU A 32 4.66 -3.45 -4.04
CA LEU A 32 3.81 -4.26 -3.17
C LEU A 32 2.37 -3.74 -3.14
N SER A 33 2.18 -2.43 -3.02
CA SER A 33 0.84 -1.84 -3.02
C SER A 33 0.09 -2.07 -4.34
N GLU A 34 0.75 -1.86 -5.47
CA GLU A 34 0.17 -2.12 -6.80
C GLU A 34 -0.21 -3.60 -6.96
N TRP A 35 0.62 -4.50 -6.46
CA TRP A 35 0.32 -5.93 -6.48
C TRP A 35 -0.89 -6.27 -5.60
N PHE A 36 -0.96 -5.74 -4.37
CA PHE A 36 -2.07 -5.96 -3.46
C PHE A 36 -3.39 -5.36 -3.97
N SER A 37 -3.37 -4.14 -4.52
CA SER A 37 -4.57 -3.49 -5.04
C SER A 37 -5.09 -4.19 -6.30
N GLY A 38 -4.19 -4.74 -7.11
CA GLY A 38 -4.54 -5.61 -8.23
C GLY A 38 -5.14 -6.95 -7.79
N ALA A 39 -4.73 -7.49 -6.64
CA ALA A 39 -5.20 -8.77 -6.11
C ALA A 39 -6.58 -8.65 -5.42
N ILE A 40 -6.82 -7.58 -4.67
CA ILE A 40 -8.09 -7.35 -3.94
C ILE A 40 -9.16 -6.85 -4.93
N LYS A 41 -10.04 -7.75 -5.37
CA LYS A 41 -11.13 -7.38 -6.29
C LYS A 41 -12.28 -6.70 -5.53
N PRO A 42 -12.90 -5.62 -6.06
CA PRO A 42 -14.08 -4.98 -5.46
C PRO A 42 -15.21 -5.95 -5.09
N ARG A 43 -15.40 -7.00 -5.91
CA ARG A 43 -16.36 -8.09 -5.70
C ARG A 43 -16.15 -8.84 -4.38
N PHE A 44 -14.93 -8.89 -3.87
CA PHE A 44 -14.64 -9.49 -2.56
C PHE A 44 -15.28 -8.70 -1.43
N ILE A 45 -15.18 -7.36 -1.47
CA ILE A 45 -15.79 -6.46 -0.48
C ILE A 45 -17.31 -6.58 -0.55
N GLN A 46 -17.88 -6.62 -1.76
CA GLN A 46 -19.32 -6.87 -1.95
C GLN A 46 -19.77 -8.19 -1.33
N SER A 47 -18.99 -9.26 -1.52
CA SER A 47 -19.28 -10.58 -0.94
C SER A 47 -19.21 -10.56 0.60
N ALA A 48 -18.25 -9.83 1.16
CA ALA A 48 -18.15 -9.63 2.60
C ALA A 48 -19.35 -8.86 3.17
N VAL A 49 -19.82 -7.82 2.46
CA VAL A 49 -21.03 -7.06 2.84
C VAL A 49 -22.27 -7.93 2.77
N LEU A 50 -22.46 -8.71 1.69
CA LEU A 50 -23.57 -9.67 1.57
C LEU A 50 -23.56 -10.66 2.74
N THR A 51 -22.39 -11.19 3.09
CA THR A 51 -22.22 -12.13 4.20
C THR A 51 -22.56 -11.48 5.55
N ALA A 52 -22.10 -10.25 5.79
CA ALA A 52 -22.34 -9.53 7.04
C ALA A 52 -23.82 -9.11 7.22
N LEU A 53 -24.49 -8.77 6.12
CA LEU A 53 -25.92 -8.43 6.14
C LEU A 53 -26.80 -9.68 6.26
N GLY A 54 -26.34 -10.83 5.76
CA GLY A 54 -27.09 -12.09 5.83
C GLY A 54 -28.49 -11.92 5.25
N SER A 55 -29.52 -12.35 5.99
CA SER A 55 -30.93 -12.23 5.58
C SER A 55 -31.57 -10.86 5.87
N ARG A 56 -30.79 -9.85 6.30
CA ARG A 56 -31.33 -8.53 6.68
C ARG A 56 -31.51 -7.59 5.50
N ALA A 57 -30.87 -7.89 4.36
CA ALA A 57 -31.01 -7.13 3.13
C ALA A 57 -31.24 -8.08 1.97
N ASP A 58 -32.00 -7.63 0.96
CA ASP A 58 -32.13 -8.35 -0.30
C ASP A 58 -30.80 -8.29 -1.06
N GLU A 59 -30.35 -9.43 -1.60
CA GLU A 59 -29.09 -9.53 -2.34
C GLU A 59 -29.04 -8.53 -3.51
N LYS A 60 -30.16 -8.32 -4.23
CA LYS A 60 -30.21 -7.37 -5.34
C LYS A 60 -30.06 -5.94 -4.86
N ALA A 61 -30.59 -5.59 -3.68
CA ALA A 61 -30.41 -4.25 -3.14
C ALA A 61 -28.94 -3.96 -2.85
N VAL A 62 -28.19 -4.93 -2.32
CA VAL A 62 -26.76 -4.82 -2.09
C VAL A 62 -26.00 -4.75 -3.41
N ASN A 63 -26.31 -5.63 -4.36
CA ASN A 63 -25.66 -5.62 -5.68
C ASN A 63 -25.86 -4.28 -6.41
N ASN A 64 -27.09 -3.78 -6.43
CA ASN A 64 -27.39 -2.48 -7.04
C ASN A 64 -26.66 -1.32 -6.35
N ALA A 65 -26.43 -1.39 -5.04
CA ALA A 65 -25.66 -0.37 -4.33
C ALA A 65 -24.19 -0.38 -4.75
N PHE A 66 -23.61 -1.55 -5.02
CA PHE A 66 -22.24 -1.68 -5.51
C PHE A 66 -22.07 -1.30 -6.98
N ASP A 67 -23.15 -1.29 -7.77
CA ASP A 67 -23.15 -0.79 -9.15
C ASP A 67 -23.33 0.74 -9.24
N VAL A 68 -23.51 1.45 -8.11
CA VAL A 68 -23.53 2.91 -8.08
C VAL A 68 -22.11 3.45 -8.21
N CYS A 69 -21.85 4.28 -9.21
CA CYS A 69 -20.52 4.83 -9.52
C CYS A 69 -19.78 5.39 -8.29
N SER A 70 -20.44 6.18 -7.44
CA SER A 70 -19.79 6.73 -6.23
C SER A 70 -19.39 5.67 -5.20
N ILE A 71 -20.08 4.52 -5.18
CA ILE A 71 -19.72 3.38 -4.35
C ILE A 71 -18.56 2.61 -4.99
N GLU A 72 -18.56 2.42 -6.31
CA GLU A 72 -17.44 1.82 -7.03
C GLU A 72 -16.13 2.60 -6.79
N GLU A 73 -16.19 3.93 -6.91
CA GLU A 73 -15.06 4.83 -6.63
C GLU A 73 -14.58 4.71 -5.19
N LEU A 74 -15.50 4.71 -4.22
CA LEU A 74 -15.17 4.58 -2.80
C LEU A 74 -14.53 3.22 -2.49
N VAL A 75 -15.03 2.14 -3.11
CA VAL A 75 -14.47 0.79 -2.94
C VAL A 75 -13.07 0.71 -3.55
N ALA A 76 -12.84 1.33 -4.70
CA ALA A 76 -11.52 1.41 -5.31
C ALA A 76 -10.53 2.20 -4.43
N GLU A 77 -10.94 3.36 -3.91
CA GLU A 77 -10.12 4.17 -3.00
C GLU A 77 -9.81 3.41 -1.70
N PHE A 78 -10.81 2.75 -1.12
CA PHE A 78 -10.62 1.91 0.06
C PHE A 78 -9.62 0.78 -0.21
N THR A 79 -9.76 0.10 -1.35
CA THR A 79 -8.86 -0.99 -1.75
C THR A 79 -7.42 -0.51 -1.90
N GLN A 80 -7.22 0.65 -2.52
CA GLN A 80 -5.88 1.25 -2.67
C GLN A 80 -5.28 1.59 -1.29
N LYS A 81 -6.02 2.30 -0.43
CA LYS A 81 -5.54 2.66 0.91
C LYS A 81 -5.21 1.44 1.77
N LEU A 82 -6.03 0.40 1.68
CA LEU A 82 -5.77 -0.86 2.38
C LEU A 82 -4.48 -1.52 1.86
N SER A 83 -4.29 -1.51 0.54
CA SER A 83 -3.10 -2.08 -0.11
C SER A 83 -1.82 -1.33 0.26
N ASP A 84 -1.87 0.00 0.26
CA ASP A 84 -0.75 0.85 0.70
C ASP A 84 -0.36 0.53 2.15
N GLU A 85 -1.34 0.42 3.05
CA GLU A 85 -1.07 0.14 4.46
C GLU A 85 -0.51 -1.29 4.64
N ILE A 86 -1.04 -2.28 3.94
CA ILE A 86 -0.48 -3.66 3.98
C ILE A 86 0.96 -3.66 3.46
N ALA A 87 1.26 -2.96 2.37
CA ALA A 87 2.62 -2.83 1.83
C ALA A 87 3.59 -2.23 2.84
N ARG A 88 3.22 -1.12 3.50
CA ARG A 88 4.02 -0.52 4.57
C ARG A 88 4.30 -1.49 5.71
N GLN A 89 3.29 -2.21 6.16
CA GLN A 89 3.45 -3.15 7.28
C GLN A 89 4.31 -4.36 6.86
N GLN A 90 4.15 -4.85 5.63
CA GLN A 90 4.97 -5.92 5.09
C GLN A 90 6.45 -5.51 4.99
N GLN A 91 6.72 -4.28 4.55
CA GLN A 91 8.09 -3.76 4.48
C GLN A 91 8.74 -3.65 5.86
N LYS A 92 8.01 -3.12 6.87
CA LYS A 92 8.49 -3.08 8.27
C LYS A 92 8.85 -4.47 8.79
N ILE A 93 8.04 -5.47 8.45
CA ILE A 93 8.31 -6.86 8.82
C ILE A 93 9.57 -7.36 8.10
N ASN A 94 9.70 -7.14 6.79
CA ASN A 94 10.88 -7.55 6.01
C ASN A 94 12.17 -6.92 6.56
N ASP A 95 12.12 -5.63 6.93
CA ASP A 95 13.23 -4.93 7.57
C ASP A 95 13.61 -5.51 8.93
N SER A 96 12.63 -6.00 9.71
CA SER A 96 12.90 -6.64 11.00
C SER A 96 13.68 -7.96 10.88
N PHE A 97 13.63 -8.62 9.72
CA PHE A 97 14.38 -9.84 9.43
C PHE A 97 15.74 -9.60 8.76
N ARG A 98 16.01 -8.36 8.32
CA ARG A 98 17.28 -7.96 7.67
C ARG A 98 18.31 -7.41 8.67
N ASN A 99 17.90 -7.10 9.91
CA ASN A 99 18.76 -6.67 11.03
C ASN A 99 19.11 -7.84 11.94
#